data_AF-A0AAU3SNZ2-F1
#
_entry.id   AF-A0AAU3SNZ2-F1
#
_cell.length_a   1.000
_cell.length_b   1.000
_cell.length_c   1.000
_cell.angle_alpha   90.00
_cell.angle_beta   90.00
_cell.angle_gamma   90.00
#
_symmetry.space_group_name_H-M   'P 1'
#
loop_
_entity.id
_entity.type
_entity.pdbx_description
1 polymer ?
#
loop_
_entity_poly.entity_id
_entity_poly.type
_entity_poly.pdbx_seq_one_letter_code
_entity_poly.pdbx_strand_id
1 'polypeptide(L)'
;MTEQPRNRTQITDETGKTVAANVRRLREARGLSTYDLSRALAEAGRPIAPSAIAKVERAERRVDVGDLMALAVVLGVSPVTLLLPANARGGKDANGIPQEARTEVTGAGEVGVVSAWRWAWCQDPLQPGDPDMGEEEADRRLMDFLLNSRPIGLLSAQGDDRIMSAGIGTRRRRPDGPSVD
;
A
#
# COMPACT_ATOMS: atom_id res chain seq x y z
N MET A 1 -27.62 28.10 26.14
CA MET A 1 -27.35 26.89 25.34
C MET A 1 -25.94 27.02 24.80
N THR A 2 -24.97 26.34 25.40
CA THR A 2 -23.60 26.27 24.90
C THR A 2 -23.56 25.28 23.74
N GLU A 3 -23.31 25.78 22.54
CA GLU A 3 -23.15 24.96 21.34
C GLU A 3 -21.89 24.10 21.51
N GLN A 4 -22.06 22.78 21.59
CA GLN A 4 -20.95 21.85 21.67
C GLN A 4 -20.11 21.99 20.38
N PRO A 5 -18.79 22.21 20.48
CA PRO A 5 -17.97 22.35 19.30
C PRO A 5 -18.08 21.09 18.44
N ARG A 6 -18.46 21.25 17.17
CA ARG A 6 -18.60 20.16 16.20
C ARG A 6 -17.33 19.30 16.25
N ASN A 7 -17.51 18.00 16.51
CA ASN A 7 -16.42 17.05 16.57
C ASN A 7 -15.62 17.12 15.27
N ARG A 8 -14.29 17.27 15.36
CA ARG A 8 -13.43 17.37 14.18
C ARG A 8 -13.60 16.10 13.38
N THR A 9 -13.78 16.20 12.06
CA THR A 9 -13.83 15.03 11.18
C THR A 9 -12.52 14.27 11.31
N GLN A 10 -12.54 13.14 12.02
CA GLN A 10 -11.40 12.23 12.12
C GLN A 10 -11.54 11.15 11.06
N ILE A 11 -10.44 10.83 10.38
CA ILE A 11 -10.36 9.63 9.56
C ILE A 11 -10.40 8.44 10.50
N THR A 12 -11.42 7.61 10.34
CA THR A 12 -11.66 6.44 11.19
C THR A 12 -11.06 5.18 10.59
N ASP A 13 -10.84 5.12 9.28
CA ASP A 13 -10.27 3.96 8.60
C ASP A 13 -8.73 3.92 8.70
N GLU A 14 -8.19 2.72 8.87
CA GLU A 14 -6.74 2.49 9.03
C GLU A 14 -5.94 2.80 7.75
N THR A 15 -6.55 2.66 6.58
CA THR A 15 -5.91 3.02 5.30
C THR A 15 -5.64 4.53 5.23
N GLY A 16 -6.61 5.37 5.57
CA GLY A 16 -6.43 6.82 5.60
C GLY A 16 -5.45 7.28 6.68
N LYS A 17 -5.40 6.61 7.84
CA LYS A 17 -4.36 6.84 8.86
C LYS A 17 -2.97 6.47 8.34
N THR A 18 -2.85 5.37 7.58
CA THR A 18 -1.60 4.95 6.94
C THR A 18 -1.12 5.99 5.93
N VAL A 19 -2.01 6.51 5.09
CA VAL A 19 -1.70 7.61 4.15
C VAL A 19 -1.20 8.84 4.90
N ALA A 20 -1.90 9.27 5.95
CA ALA A 20 -1.50 10.41 6.78
C ALA A 20 -0.08 10.25 7.34
N ALA A 21 0.20 9.09 7.94
CA ALA A 21 1.50 8.76 8.52
C ALA A 21 2.61 8.72 7.45
N ASN A 22 2.35 8.12 6.29
CA ASN A 22 3.32 8.02 5.21
C ASN A 22 3.63 9.38 4.56
N VAL A 23 2.62 10.23 4.34
CA VAL A 23 2.84 11.60 3.84
C VAL A 23 3.76 12.36 4.77
N ARG A 24 3.47 12.35 6.08
CA ARG A 24 4.32 13.01 7.08
C ARG A 24 5.74 12.45 7.07
N ARG A 25 5.89 11.13 7.16
CA ARG A 25 7.18 10.43 7.19
C ARG A 25 8.03 10.78 5.96
N LEU A 26 7.44 10.75 4.77
CA LEU A 26 8.15 11.01 3.51
C LEU A 26 8.48 12.49 3.34
N ARG A 27 7.60 13.40 3.78
CA ARG A 27 7.86 14.84 3.79
C ARG A 27 9.04 15.16 4.72
N GLU A 28 9.02 14.66 5.94
CA GLU A 28 10.07 14.88 6.95
C GLU A 28 11.41 14.27 6.50
N ALA A 29 11.40 13.05 5.94
CA ALA A 29 12.59 12.41 5.39
C ALA A 29 13.25 13.19 4.23
N ARG A 30 12.50 14.08 3.57
CA ARG A 30 13.00 14.97 2.50
C ARG A 30 13.36 16.37 3.00
N GLY A 31 13.24 16.63 4.31
CA GLY A 31 13.50 17.95 4.89
C GLY A 31 12.50 19.03 4.44
N LEU A 32 11.33 18.64 3.92
CA LEU A 32 10.33 19.59 3.42
C LEU A 32 9.47 20.11 4.57
N SER A 33 9.23 21.42 4.63
CA SER A 33 8.15 21.96 5.46
C SER A 33 6.78 21.69 4.82
N THR A 34 5.69 21.91 5.57
CA THR A 34 4.34 21.87 4.99
C THR A 34 4.13 22.97 3.95
N TYR A 35 4.85 24.09 4.03
CA TYR A 35 4.85 25.14 3.03
C TYR A 35 5.58 24.71 1.75
N ASP A 36 6.70 24.00 1.86
CA ASP A 36 7.43 23.50 0.69
C ASP A 36 6.60 22.44 -0.06
N LEU A 37 5.98 21.52 0.67
CA LEU A 37 5.08 20.54 0.07
C LEU A 37 3.87 21.22 -0.59
N SER A 38 3.29 22.25 0.04
CA SER A 38 2.19 23.03 -0.53
C SER A 38 2.58 23.72 -1.84
N ARG A 39 3.76 24.35 -1.88
CA ARG A 39 4.30 24.99 -3.09
C ARG A 39 4.49 23.97 -4.21
N ALA A 40 5.14 22.85 -3.93
CA ALA A 40 5.37 21.80 -4.93
C ALA A 40 4.06 21.17 -5.44
N LEU A 41 3.05 21.01 -4.58
CA LEU A 41 1.71 20.58 -4.99
C LEU A 41 1.00 21.60 -5.89
N ALA A 42 1.15 22.91 -5.61
CA ALA A 42 0.63 23.96 -6.48
C ALA A 42 1.32 23.98 -7.85
N GLU A 43 2.64 23.82 -7.89
CA GLU A 43 3.44 23.69 -9.13
C GLU A 43 3.02 22.45 -9.94
N ALA A 44 2.64 21.36 -9.27
CA ALA A 44 2.10 20.15 -9.90
C ALA A 44 0.62 20.28 -10.33
N GLY A 45 0.02 21.47 -10.25
CA GLY A 45 -1.38 21.71 -10.66
C GLY A 45 -2.44 21.22 -9.67
N ARG A 46 -2.05 20.85 -8.44
CA ARG A 46 -2.96 20.36 -7.40
C ARG A 46 -2.75 21.11 -6.08
N PRO A 47 -3.15 22.40 -5.99
CA PRO A 47 -2.85 23.21 -4.82
C PRO A 47 -3.53 22.69 -3.55
N ILE A 48 -2.73 22.38 -2.52
CA ILE A 48 -3.20 22.07 -1.17
C ILE A 48 -2.53 23.05 -0.21
N ALA A 49 -3.32 23.79 0.58
CA ALA A 49 -2.79 24.76 1.53
C ALA A 49 -1.94 24.08 2.63
N PRO A 50 -0.92 24.76 3.20
CA PRO A 50 -0.07 24.19 4.26
C PRO A 50 -0.87 23.70 5.48
N SER A 51 -1.91 24.43 5.85
CA SER A 51 -2.82 24.07 6.96
C SER A 51 -3.66 22.83 6.65
N ALA A 52 -3.99 22.59 5.38
CA ALA A 52 -4.67 21.38 4.94
C ALA A 52 -3.73 20.17 4.94
N ILE A 53 -2.48 20.33 4.51
CA ILE A 53 -1.45 19.30 4.63
C ILE A 53 -1.26 18.89 6.10
N ALA A 54 -1.16 19.87 7.01
CA ALA A 54 -1.06 19.58 8.44
C ALA A 54 -2.31 18.85 9.00
N LYS A 55 -3.50 19.01 8.39
CA LYS A 55 -4.70 18.23 8.74
C LYS A 55 -4.65 16.82 8.16
N VAL A 56 -4.15 16.66 6.93
CA VAL A 56 -3.90 15.35 6.32
C VAL A 56 -2.96 14.53 7.20
N GLU A 57 -1.81 15.08 7.58
CA GLU A 57 -0.79 14.40 8.38
C GLU A 57 -1.25 13.99 9.79
N ARG A 58 -2.30 14.64 10.30
CA ARG A 58 -2.93 14.31 11.59
C ARG A 58 -4.18 13.45 11.44
N ALA A 59 -4.45 12.95 10.23
CA ALA A 59 -5.62 12.15 9.89
C ALA A 59 -6.95 12.87 10.21
N GLU A 60 -7.00 14.19 10.03
CA GLU A 60 -8.18 15.04 10.24
C GLU A 60 -8.78 15.58 8.94
N ARG A 61 -8.19 15.22 7.80
CA ARG A 61 -8.66 15.58 6.47
C ARG A 61 -8.43 14.40 5.56
N ARG A 62 -9.50 13.91 4.92
CA ARG A 62 -9.41 12.87 3.90
C ARG A 62 -8.58 13.34 2.72
N VAL A 63 -7.82 12.41 2.16
CA VAL A 63 -7.08 12.55 0.91
C VAL A 63 -7.93 11.87 -0.16
N ASP A 64 -8.31 12.61 -1.20
CA ASP A 64 -8.98 11.99 -2.35
C ASP A 64 -7.95 11.33 -3.29
N VAL A 65 -8.43 10.60 -4.31
CA VAL A 65 -7.55 9.86 -5.23
C VAL A 65 -6.61 10.79 -5.99
N GLY A 66 -7.05 11.99 -6.37
CA GLY A 66 -6.19 12.95 -7.07
C GLY A 66 -5.16 13.61 -6.16
N ASP A 67 -5.53 13.90 -4.90
CA ASP A 67 -4.57 14.35 -3.88
C ASP A 67 -3.51 13.27 -3.62
N LEU A 68 -3.92 11.99 -3.53
CA LEU A 68 -3.01 10.85 -3.35
C LEU A 68 -1.98 10.77 -4.49
N MET A 69 -2.43 10.88 -5.74
CA MET A 69 -1.55 10.87 -6.90
C MET A 69 -0.59 12.05 -6.91
N ALA A 70 -1.07 13.27 -6.65
CA ALA A 70 -0.22 14.46 -6.61
C ALA A 70 0.83 14.38 -5.49
N LEU A 71 0.43 13.90 -4.31
CA LEU A 71 1.35 13.65 -3.19
C LEU A 71 2.41 12.62 -3.57
N ALA A 72 2.03 11.52 -4.23
CA ALA A 72 2.96 10.50 -4.67
C ALA A 72 3.99 11.07 -5.67
N VAL A 73 3.54 11.85 -6.66
CA VAL A 73 4.41 12.51 -7.64
C VAL A 73 5.36 13.50 -6.97
N VAL A 74 4.85 14.42 -6.15
CA VAL A 74 5.66 15.46 -5.49
C VAL A 74 6.65 14.86 -4.49
N LEU A 75 6.25 13.79 -3.78
CA LEU A 75 7.15 13.05 -2.90
C LEU A 75 8.05 12.08 -3.67
N GLY A 76 7.89 11.90 -4.98
CA GLY A 76 8.72 11.01 -5.79
C GLY A 76 8.61 9.53 -5.36
N VAL A 77 7.40 9.05 -5.10
CA VAL A 77 7.11 7.65 -4.74
C VAL A 77 5.94 7.11 -5.57
N SER A 78 5.76 5.79 -5.58
CA SER A 78 4.54 5.17 -6.11
C SER A 78 3.35 5.46 -5.18
N PRO A 79 2.11 5.63 -5.69
CA PRO A 79 0.91 5.81 -4.86
C PRO A 79 0.72 4.70 -3.82
N VAL A 80 1.08 3.45 -4.16
CA VAL A 80 1.04 2.31 -3.24
C VAL A 80 1.91 2.52 -2.00
N THR A 81 3.02 3.26 -2.12
CA THR A 81 3.89 3.61 -0.99
C THR A 81 3.20 4.48 0.05
N LEU A 82 2.18 5.26 -0.34
CA LEU A 82 1.36 6.01 0.59
C LEU A 82 0.27 5.15 1.24
N LEU A 83 -0.26 4.17 0.48
CA LEU A 83 -1.37 3.33 0.90
C LEU A 83 -0.98 2.23 1.91
N LEU A 84 0.29 1.78 1.90
CA LEU A 84 0.71 0.63 2.71
C LEU A 84 1.78 0.99 3.76
N PRO A 85 1.86 0.23 4.87
CA PRO A 85 2.89 0.44 5.88
C PRO A 85 4.30 0.32 5.29
N ALA A 86 5.19 1.21 5.72
CA ALA A 86 6.57 1.26 5.25
C ALA A 86 7.48 0.15 5.82
N ASN A 87 7.05 -0.56 6.86
CA ASN A 87 7.82 -1.61 7.51
C ASN A 87 7.03 -2.92 7.53
N ALA A 88 7.60 -3.97 6.93
CA ALA A 88 7.03 -5.31 6.91
C ALA A 88 7.40 -6.17 8.14
N ARG A 89 8.35 -5.71 8.96
CA ARG A 89 8.78 -6.42 10.17
C ARG A 89 7.91 -6.02 11.35
N GLY A 90 7.27 -7.00 11.98
CA GLY A 90 6.52 -6.85 13.21
C GLY A 90 7.41 -6.94 14.44
N GLY A 91 6.75 -7.08 15.60
CA GLY A 91 7.43 -7.37 16.86
C GLY A 91 8.05 -8.77 16.87
N LYS A 92 8.76 -9.08 17.96
CA LYS A 92 9.18 -10.45 18.26
C LYS A 92 8.11 -11.13 19.12
N ASP A 93 7.89 -12.42 18.93
CA ASP A 93 7.07 -13.21 19.85
C ASP A 93 7.75 -13.41 21.22
N ALA A 94 7.11 -14.14 22.13
CA ALA A 94 7.64 -14.43 23.46
C ALA A 94 8.99 -15.17 23.45
N ASN A 95 9.34 -15.83 22.33
CA ASN A 95 10.58 -16.57 22.14
C ASN A 95 11.64 -15.76 21.38
N GLY A 96 11.37 -14.49 21.06
CA GLY A 96 12.29 -13.64 20.31
C GLY A 96 12.26 -13.86 18.80
N ILE A 97 11.33 -14.66 18.27
CA ILE A 97 11.18 -14.93 16.84
C ILE A 97 10.50 -13.72 16.18
N PRO A 98 11.09 -13.12 15.14
CA PRO A 98 10.46 -12.04 14.40
C PRO A 98 9.13 -12.48 13.79
N GLN A 99 8.08 -11.69 14.01
CA GLN A 99 6.78 -11.88 13.37
C GLN A 99 6.64 -10.91 12.20
N GLU A 100 5.84 -11.29 11.21
CA GLU A 100 5.44 -10.37 10.15
C GLU A 100 4.54 -9.26 10.73
N ALA A 101 4.75 -8.03 10.27
CA ALA A 101 3.85 -6.94 10.63
C ALA A 101 2.45 -7.22 10.05
N ARG A 102 1.41 -6.82 10.77
CA ARG A 102 0.03 -6.87 10.32
C ARG A 102 -0.53 -5.46 10.14
N THR A 103 -1.50 -5.33 9.24
CA THR A 103 -2.16 -4.06 8.94
C THR A 103 -3.60 -4.30 8.52
N GLU A 104 -4.47 -3.35 8.78
CA GLU A 104 -5.84 -3.39 8.27
C GLU A 104 -5.90 -2.76 6.88
N VAL A 105 -6.37 -3.53 5.91
CA VAL A 105 -6.75 -3.01 4.59
C VAL A 105 -8.26 -2.81 4.60
N THR A 106 -8.70 -1.57 4.36
CA THR A 106 -10.13 -1.24 4.39
C THR A 106 -10.91 -2.12 3.42
N GLY A 107 -11.91 -2.84 3.94
CA GLY A 107 -12.74 -3.80 3.20
C GLY A 107 -12.20 -5.24 3.17
N ALA A 108 -10.93 -5.46 3.52
CA ALA A 108 -10.34 -6.80 3.62
C ALA A 108 -10.05 -7.25 5.07
N GLY A 109 -10.05 -6.31 6.02
CA GLY A 109 -9.70 -6.58 7.41
C GLY A 109 -8.19 -6.69 7.62
N GLU A 110 -7.79 -7.41 8.66
CA GLU A 110 -6.38 -7.53 9.06
C GLU A 110 -5.61 -8.54 8.20
N VAL A 111 -4.55 -8.08 7.53
CA VAL A 111 -3.69 -8.87 6.65
C VAL A 111 -2.21 -8.72 7.04
N GLY A 112 -1.37 -9.65 6.58
CA GLY A 112 0.08 -9.48 6.67
C GLY A 112 0.56 -8.34 5.77
N VAL A 113 1.47 -7.50 6.25
CA VAL A 113 2.02 -6.38 5.47
C VAL A 113 2.71 -6.87 4.20
N VAL A 114 3.40 -8.03 4.26
CA VAL A 114 4.00 -8.66 3.08
C VAL A 114 2.93 -9.02 2.04
N SER A 115 1.83 -9.65 2.46
CA SER A 115 0.71 -9.98 1.58
C SER A 115 0.08 -8.75 0.95
N ALA A 116 -0.11 -7.67 1.73
CA ALA A 116 -0.63 -6.40 1.22
C ALA A 116 0.28 -5.79 0.14
N TRP A 117 1.61 -5.83 0.33
CA TRP A 117 2.57 -5.35 -0.66
C TRP A 117 2.61 -6.23 -1.92
N ARG A 118 2.58 -7.55 -1.78
CA ARG A 118 2.51 -8.47 -2.93
C ARG A 118 1.23 -8.27 -3.74
N TRP A 119 0.11 -8.07 -3.06
CA TRP A 119 -1.15 -7.71 -3.70
C TRP A 119 -1.05 -6.39 -4.47
N ALA A 120 -0.52 -5.34 -3.83
CA ALA A 120 -0.37 -4.05 -4.49
C ALA A 120 0.62 -4.05 -5.66
N TRP A 121 1.58 -4.98 -5.68
CA TRP A 121 2.48 -5.24 -6.81
C TRP A 121 1.95 -6.26 -7.81
N CYS A 122 0.67 -6.62 -7.71
CA CYS A 122 0.01 -7.56 -8.62
C CYS A 122 0.74 -8.92 -8.66
N GLN A 123 1.28 -9.39 -7.53
CA GLN A 123 1.97 -10.69 -7.44
C GLN A 123 1.02 -11.79 -6.98
N ASP A 124 0.32 -11.56 -5.88
CA ASP A 124 -0.59 -12.52 -5.24
C ASP A 124 -1.94 -11.84 -4.92
N PRO A 125 -3.08 -12.55 -4.97
CA PRO A 125 -4.34 -12.05 -4.43
C PRO A 125 -4.22 -11.69 -2.94
N LEU A 126 -4.94 -10.66 -2.48
CA LEU A 126 -4.82 -10.16 -1.10
C LEU A 126 -5.23 -11.18 -0.04
N GLN A 127 -6.34 -11.87 -0.28
CA GLN A 127 -6.83 -12.87 0.66
C GLN A 127 -6.06 -14.17 0.42
N PRO A 128 -5.46 -14.78 1.46
CA PRO A 128 -4.94 -16.13 1.33
C PRO A 128 -6.07 -17.04 0.80
N GLY A 129 -5.70 -17.99 -0.06
CA GLY A 129 -6.62 -19.05 -0.45
C GLY A 129 -7.19 -19.71 0.80
N ASP A 130 -8.45 -20.15 0.73
CA ASP A 130 -8.98 -21.08 1.72
C ASP A 130 -7.96 -22.25 1.84
N PRO A 131 -7.46 -22.60 3.03
CA PRO A 131 -6.47 -23.67 3.17
C PRO A 131 -6.98 -25.01 2.64
N ASP A 132 -8.30 -25.19 2.55
CA ASP A 132 -8.94 -26.37 1.97
C ASP A 132 -9.23 -26.20 0.46
N MET A 133 -8.81 -25.09 -0.16
CA MET A 133 -8.93 -24.84 -1.60
C MET A 133 -8.03 -25.79 -2.38
N GLY A 134 -8.62 -26.56 -3.29
CA GLY A 134 -7.86 -27.41 -4.21
C GLY A 134 -6.90 -26.58 -5.09
N GLU A 135 -5.77 -27.19 -5.44
CA GLU A 135 -4.70 -26.54 -6.22
C GLU A 135 -5.21 -25.92 -7.53
N GLU A 136 -6.07 -26.62 -8.27
CA GLU A 136 -6.65 -26.12 -9.53
C GLU A 136 -7.48 -24.84 -9.34
N GLU A 137 -8.20 -24.73 -8.22
CA GLU A 137 -9.01 -23.54 -7.91
C GLU A 137 -8.12 -22.38 -7.48
N ALA A 138 -7.07 -22.65 -6.70
CA ALA A 138 -6.08 -21.66 -6.32
C ALA A 138 -5.36 -21.08 -7.55
N ASP A 139 -4.96 -21.94 -8.50
CA ASP A 139 -4.34 -21.54 -9.75
C ASP A 139 -5.29 -20.72 -10.62
N ARG A 140 -6.57 -21.11 -10.71
CA ARG A 140 -7.58 -20.34 -11.45
C ARG A 140 -7.78 -18.94 -10.86
N ARG A 141 -7.88 -18.83 -9.54
CA ARG A 141 -8.01 -17.55 -8.84
C ARG A 141 -6.79 -16.66 -9.01
N LEU A 142 -5.59 -17.23 -8.95
CA LEU A 142 -4.35 -16.51 -9.22
C LEU A 142 -4.32 -16.01 -10.67
N MET A 143 -4.65 -16.87 -11.64
CA MET A 143 -4.69 -16.49 -13.04
C MET A 143 -5.69 -15.35 -13.29
N ASP A 144 -6.92 -15.45 -12.75
CA ASP A 144 -7.93 -14.39 -12.85
C ASP A 144 -7.42 -13.07 -12.24
N PHE A 145 -6.82 -13.11 -11.06
CA PHE A 145 -6.23 -11.93 -10.43
C PHE A 145 -5.15 -11.28 -11.31
N LEU A 146 -4.23 -12.07 -11.87
CA LEU A 146 -3.14 -11.56 -12.70
C LEU A 146 -3.65 -10.96 -14.02
N LEU A 147 -4.62 -11.60 -14.66
CA LEU A 147 -5.24 -11.12 -15.89
C LEU A 147 -5.95 -9.77 -15.70
N ASN A 148 -6.59 -9.57 -14.55
CA ASN A 148 -7.36 -8.36 -14.26
C ASN A 148 -6.54 -7.23 -13.60
N SER A 149 -5.41 -7.55 -12.96
CA SER A 149 -4.62 -6.56 -12.21
C SER A 149 -3.42 -6.00 -12.98
N ARG A 150 -2.92 -6.74 -13.98
CA ARG A 150 -1.78 -6.32 -14.80
C ARG A 150 -2.23 -5.81 -16.17
N PRO A 151 -1.62 -4.74 -16.70
CA PRO A 151 -1.85 -4.36 -18.09
C PRO A 151 -1.20 -5.38 -19.03
N ILE A 152 -1.77 -5.52 -20.23
CA ILE A 152 -1.15 -6.32 -21.30
C ILE A 152 0.13 -5.62 -21.74
N GLY A 153 1.20 -6.41 -21.85
CA GLY A 153 2.45 -6.01 -22.46
C GLY A 153 3.36 -5.18 -21.56
N LEU A 154 3.21 -5.30 -20.24
CA LEU A 154 4.07 -4.61 -19.27
C LEU A 154 5.53 -5.10 -19.35
N LEU A 155 5.72 -6.40 -19.57
CA LEU A 155 7.00 -7.11 -19.62
C LEU A 155 7.34 -7.63 -21.02
N SER A 156 6.37 -7.64 -21.95
CA SER A 156 6.58 -8.10 -23.34
C SER A 156 5.77 -7.29 -24.33
N ALA A 157 6.42 -6.69 -25.33
CA ALA A 157 5.73 -5.94 -26.37
C ALA A 157 4.96 -6.81 -27.38
N GLN A 158 5.19 -8.14 -27.38
CA GLN A 158 4.77 -9.05 -28.46
C GLN A 158 3.86 -10.19 -27.99
N GLY A 159 3.48 -10.23 -26.71
CA GLY A 159 2.60 -11.26 -26.16
C GLY A 159 1.93 -10.86 -24.85
N ASP A 160 0.93 -11.62 -24.44
CA ASP A 160 0.26 -11.45 -23.15
C ASP A 160 1.14 -12.00 -22.02
N ASP A 161 1.97 -11.13 -21.46
CA ASP A 161 2.89 -11.41 -20.36
C ASP A 161 2.20 -11.73 -19.03
N ARG A 162 0.89 -11.45 -18.92
CA ARG A 162 0.08 -11.79 -17.75
C ARG A 162 -0.01 -13.31 -17.58
N ILE A 163 -0.07 -14.05 -18.70
CA ILE A 163 -0.19 -15.51 -18.75
C ILE A 163 1.15 -16.21 -18.47
N MET A 164 2.28 -15.59 -18.87
CA MET A 164 3.62 -16.16 -18.72
C MET A 164 4.09 -16.23 -17.25
N SER A 165 3.64 -15.30 -16.41
CA SER A 165 4.02 -15.26 -14.98
C SER A 165 3.28 -16.28 -14.10
N ALA A 166 2.07 -16.69 -14.50
CA ALA A 166 1.28 -17.69 -13.76
C ALA A 166 1.90 -19.10 -13.85
N GLY A 167 2.62 -19.41 -14.94
CA GLY A 167 3.28 -20.71 -15.13
C GLY A 167 4.65 -20.85 -14.44
N ILE A 168 5.22 -19.78 -13.88
CA ILE A 168 6.54 -19.81 -13.23
C ILE A 168 6.40 -19.85 -11.69
N GLY A 169 5.28 -19.37 -11.13
CA GLY A 169 5.01 -19.41 -9.68
C GLY A 169 4.86 -20.83 -9.10
N THR A 170 4.57 -21.82 -9.94
CA THR A 170 4.40 -23.23 -9.54
C THR A 170 5.68 -24.06 -9.65
N ARG A 171 6.79 -23.53 -10.22
CA ARG A 171 8.08 -24.24 -10.25
C ARG A 171 8.96 -23.84 -9.06
N ARG A 172 8.81 -24.64 -7.99
CA ARG A 172 9.67 -24.78 -6.79
C ARG A 172 9.57 -23.68 -5.73
N ARG A 173 8.69 -23.91 -4.74
CA ARG A 173 9.11 -23.73 -3.34
C ARG A 173 10.28 -24.69 -3.08
N ARG A 174 11.53 -24.21 -3.25
CA ARG A 174 12.67 -24.86 -2.59
C ARG A 174 12.64 -24.47 -1.11
N PRO A 175 12.74 -25.43 -0.17
CA PRO A 175 12.85 -25.13 1.24
C PRO A 175 14.32 -24.83 1.58
N ASP A 176 14.93 -23.84 0.93
CA ASP A 176 16.29 -23.42 1.29
C ASP A 176 16.34 -21.90 1.35
N GLY A 177 16.59 -21.39 2.55
CA GLY A 177 16.87 -19.99 2.81
C GLY A 177 18.15 -19.53 2.08
N PRO A 178 18.45 -18.21 2.10
CA PRO A 178 19.63 -17.71 1.44
C PRO A 178 20.89 -18.37 2.02
N SER A 179 21.65 -19.04 1.16
CA SER A 179 23.03 -19.45 1.42
C SER A 179 23.84 -18.20 1.69
N VAL A 180 24.48 -18.15 2.85
CA VAL A 180 25.51 -17.17 3.18
C VAL A 180 26.82 -17.81 2.73
N ASP A 181 27.54 -17.15 1.83
CA ASP A 181 28.98 -17.39 1.66
C ASP A 181 29.72 -17.07 2.97
#